data_AF-A0A9D8MV74-F1
#
_entry.id   AF-A0A9D8MV74-F1
#
_cell.length_a   1.000
_cell.length_b   1.000
_cell.length_c   1.000
_cell.angle_alpha   90.00
_cell.angle_beta   90.00
_cell.angle_gamma   90.00
#
_symmetry.space_group_name_H-M   'P 1'
#
loop_
_entity.id
_entity.type
_entity.pdbx_description
1 polymer ?
#
loop_
_entity_poly.entity_id
_entity_poly.type
_entity_poly.pdbx_seq_one_letter_code
_entity_poly.pdbx_strand_id
1 'polypeptide(L)'
;MVKSKAYAQAGVDIDLGNSVKSQLPKLLASTHRPEVLGKVGGFGGLFALKISQYKQPVLVSSVDGVGTKLKIAFALNKHNTVGADLVNHCVDDIAVLGAEPLFFLDYIGTGKLEPAVFQQLITGFAKACKENNCALIGGETAQMPDFYAPGEYDVSGTIVGVVEKSRMLDGKGIRKG
;
A
#
# COMPACT_ATOMS: atom_id res chain seq x y z
N MET A 1 -12.30 -32.30 -2.20
CA MET A 1 -11.72 -31.49 -1.09
C MET A 1 -10.22 -31.80 -0.89
N VAL A 2 -9.37 -31.58 -1.91
CA VAL A 2 -7.92 -31.92 -1.84
C VAL A 2 -7.02 -30.66 -1.87
N LYS A 3 -7.53 -29.52 -2.36
CA LYS A 3 -6.74 -28.27 -2.53
C LYS A 3 -6.31 -27.60 -1.22
N SER A 4 -7.14 -27.63 -0.16
CA SER A 4 -6.80 -27.01 1.14
C SER A 4 -5.59 -27.68 1.81
N LYS A 5 -5.42 -29.00 1.66
CA LYS A 5 -4.25 -29.71 2.21
C LYS A 5 -2.95 -29.38 1.50
N ALA A 6 -2.97 -29.17 0.18
CA ALA A 6 -1.75 -28.87 -0.59
C ALA A 6 -1.16 -27.49 -0.23
N TYR A 7 -2.01 -26.46 -0.09
CA TYR A 7 -1.57 -25.13 0.33
C TYR A 7 -1.05 -25.12 1.77
N ALA A 8 -1.77 -25.79 2.69
CA ALA A 8 -1.30 -25.92 4.07
C ALA A 8 0.03 -26.68 4.18
N GLN A 9 0.24 -27.72 3.36
CA GLN A 9 1.51 -28.44 3.26
C GLN A 9 2.65 -27.58 2.71
N ALA A 10 2.33 -26.66 1.79
CA ALA A 10 3.25 -25.63 1.30
C ALA A 10 3.35 -24.42 2.24
N GLY A 11 2.81 -24.52 3.47
CA GLY A 11 2.84 -23.51 4.54
C GLY A 11 2.03 -22.23 4.27
N VAL A 12 1.07 -22.29 3.34
CA VAL A 12 0.10 -21.21 3.09
C VAL A 12 -1.15 -21.43 3.93
N ASP A 13 -1.39 -20.54 4.90
CA ASP A 13 -2.60 -20.54 5.73
C ASP A 13 -3.67 -19.60 5.15
N ILE A 14 -4.59 -20.19 4.37
CA ILE A 14 -5.69 -19.46 3.72
C ILE A 14 -6.72 -18.96 4.75
N ASP A 15 -6.99 -19.77 5.78
CA ASP A 15 -8.00 -19.44 6.79
C ASP A 15 -7.53 -18.28 7.67
N LEU A 16 -6.25 -18.29 8.05
CA LEU A 16 -5.62 -17.16 8.72
C LEU A 16 -5.61 -15.91 7.86
N GLY A 17 -5.28 -16.04 6.57
CA GLY A 17 -5.34 -14.94 5.60
C GLY A 17 -6.73 -14.30 5.54
N ASN A 18 -7.79 -15.12 5.46
CA ASN A 18 -9.17 -14.63 5.47
C ASN A 18 -9.56 -13.98 6.81
N SER A 19 -9.11 -14.57 7.92
CA SER A 19 -9.37 -14.07 9.26
C SER A 19 -8.77 -12.67 9.47
N VAL A 20 -7.50 -12.45 9.10
CA VAL A 20 -6.89 -11.11 9.22
C VAL A 20 -7.51 -10.11 8.25
N LYS A 21 -7.88 -10.55 7.04
CA LYS A 21 -8.54 -9.70 6.04
C LYS A 21 -9.93 -9.24 6.48
N SER A 22 -10.62 -9.98 7.34
CA SER A 22 -11.95 -9.60 7.88
C SER A 22 -11.96 -8.27 8.65
N GLN A 23 -10.81 -7.85 9.20
CA GLN A 23 -10.67 -6.60 9.96
C GLN A 23 -10.36 -5.39 9.06
N LEU A 24 -9.97 -5.61 7.80
CA LEU A 24 -9.57 -4.55 6.87
C LEU A 24 -10.62 -3.44 6.73
N PRO A 25 -11.93 -3.71 6.59
CA PRO A 25 -12.91 -2.64 6.46
C PRO A 25 -12.87 -1.63 7.61
N LYS A 26 -12.59 -2.10 8.85
CA LYS A 26 -12.48 -1.23 10.02
C LYS A 26 -11.17 -0.43 10.01
N LEU A 27 -10.05 -1.07 9.68
CA LEU A 27 -8.73 -0.43 9.66
C LEU A 27 -8.63 0.63 8.55
N LEU A 28 -9.24 0.35 7.40
CA LEU A 28 -9.18 1.20 6.21
C LEU A 28 -10.29 2.25 6.15
N ALA A 29 -11.28 2.20 7.04
CA ALA A 29 -12.38 3.18 7.05
C ALA A 29 -11.88 4.64 7.09
N SER A 30 -10.74 4.87 7.75
CA SER A 30 -10.16 6.21 7.88
C SER A 30 -9.49 6.74 6.61
N THR A 31 -9.24 5.90 5.61
CA THR A 31 -8.68 6.28 4.31
C THR A 31 -9.76 6.46 3.24
N HIS A 32 -11.03 6.32 3.60
CA HIS A 32 -12.10 6.33 2.61
C HIS A 32 -12.19 7.69 1.90
N ARG A 33 -12.18 7.65 0.57
CA ARG A 33 -12.42 8.80 -0.30
C ARG A 33 -13.75 8.63 -1.08
N PRO A 34 -14.51 9.70 -1.35
CA PRO A 34 -15.76 9.61 -2.12
C PRO A 34 -15.61 9.03 -3.53
N GLU A 35 -14.40 9.09 -4.10
CA GLU A 35 -14.06 8.53 -5.40
C GLU A 35 -13.95 6.99 -5.41
N VAL A 36 -13.81 6.36 -4.24
CA VAL A 36 -13.68 4.90 -4.15
C VAL A 36 -15.02 4.25 -4.51
N LEU A 37 -14.98 3.27 -5.41
CA LEU A 37 -16.16 2.50 -5.82
C LEU A 37 -16.10 1.08 -5.23
N GLY A 38 -17.23 0.60 -4.72
CA GLY A 38 -17.34 -0.75 -4.16
C GLY A 38 -16.78 -0.88 -2.74
N LYS A 39 -16.39 -2.09 -2.37
CA LYS A 39 -15.92 -2.44 -1.02
C LYS A 39 -14.49 -2.98 -1.09
N VAL A 40 -13.73 -2.77 -0.01
CA VAL A 40 -12.45 -3.44 0.24
C VAL A 40 -12.67 -4.96 0.19
N GLY A 41 -11.79 -5.68 -0.52
CA GLY A 41 -11.86 -7.15 -0.67
C GLY A 41 -12.57 -7.64 -1.94
N GLY A 42 -12.92 -6.74 -2.88
CA GLY A 42 -13.28 -7.13 -4.24
C GLY A 42 -12.09 -7.61 -5.07
N PHE A 43 -12.32 -8.06 -6.31
CA PHE A 43 -11.27 -8.51 -7.24
C PHE A 43 -10.20 -7.45 -7.56
N GLY A 44 -10.52 -6.16 -7.36
CA GLY A 44 -9.59 -5.05 -7.51
C GLY A 44 -10.13 -3.80 -6.83
N GLY A 45 -9.23 -2.87 -6.51
CA GLY A 45 -9.60 -1.53 -6.05
C GLY A 45 -10.14 -0.69 -7.21
N LEU A 46 -11.24 0.03 -6.99
CA LEU A 46 -11.85 0.89 -8.00
C LEU A 46 -11.86 2.34 -7.51
N PHE A 47 -11.42 3.25 -8.37
CA PHE A 47 -11.34 4.68 -8.07
C PHE A 47 -11.84 5.51 -9.25
N ALA A 48 -12.87 6.33 -9.04
CA ALA A 48 -13.45 7.20 -10.04
C ALA A 48 -12.67 8.51 -10.14
N LEU A 49 -11.96 8.73 -11.24
CA LEU A 49 -11.32 10.02 -11.50
C LEU A 49 -12.38 11.08 -11.80
N LYS A 50 -12.39 12.17 -11.03
CA LYS A 50 -13.26 13.33 -11.26
C LYS A 50 -12.75 14.18 -12.42
N ILE A 51 -12.92 13.69 -13.66
CA ILE A 51 -12.39 14.32 -14.88
C ILE A 51 -12.82 15.79 -15.01
N SER A 52 -14.02 16.15 -14.54
CA SER A 52 -14.52 17.53 -14.58
C SER A 52 -13.68 18.56 -13.80
N GLN A 53 -12.78 18.11 -12.91
CA GLN A 53 -11.86 18.96 -12.17
C GLN A 53 -10.57 19.28 -12.95
N TYR A 54 -10.36 18.65 -14.10
CA TYR A 54 -9.13 18.73 -14.90
C TYR A 54 -9.43 19.05 -16.35
N LYS A 55 -8.54 19.82 -17.00
CA LYS A 55 -8.56 20.03 -18.46
C LYS A 55 -7.80 18.91 -19.16
N GLN A 56 -6.60 18.58 -18.67
CA GLN A 56 -5.75 17.51 -19.19
C GLN A 56 -5.14 16.74 -18.02
N PRO A 57 -5.91 15.84 -17.37
CA PRO A 57 -5.40 15.05 -16.27
C PRO A 57 -4.31 14.09 -16.75
N VAL A 58 -3.19 14.05 -16.03
CA VAL A 58 -2.11 13.09 -16.21
C VAL A 58 -2.03 12.24 -14.96
N LEU A 59 -2.12 10.91 -15.11
CA LEU A 59 -1.88 9.99 -14.01
C LEU A 59 -0.38 9.84 -13.79
N VAL A 60 0.02 9.86 -12.52
CA VAL A 60 1.40 9.69 -12.07
C VAL A 60 1.43 8.51 -11.11
N SER A 61 2.37 7.60 -11.27
CA SER A 61 2.49 6.42 -10.42
C SER A 61 3.94 6.22 -10.00
N SER A 62 4.14 5.79 -8.76
CA SER A 62 5.42 5.27 -8.27
C SER A 62 5.22 3.98 -7.51
N VAL A 63 6.27 3.16 -7.45
CA VAL A 63 6.31 1.90 -6.71
C VAL A 63 7.61 1.80 -5.94
N ASP A 64 7.50 1.52 -4.65
CA ASP A 64 8.65 1.50 -3.74
C ASP A 64 8.56 0.34 -2.75
N GLY A 65 9.67 0.14 -2.05
CA GLY A 65 9.77 -0.67 -0.84
C GLY A 65 10.35 0.12 0.32
N VAL A 66 10.34 -0.47 1.51
CA VAL A 66 10.98 0.12 2.71
C VAL A 66 12.50 -0.13 2.72
N GLY A 67 12.93 -1.24 2.12
CA GLY A 67 14.34 -1.66 2.13
C GLY A 67 14.83 -2.10 3.52
N THR A 68 16.13 -1.94 3.76
CA THR A 68 16.81 -2.51 4.94
C THR A 68 16.38 -1.93 6.28
N LYS A 69 15.62 -0.82 6.30
CA LYS A 69 15.00 -0.29 7.53
C LYS A 69 14.07 -1.33 8.18
N LEU A 70 13.56 -2.29 7.42
CA LEU A 70 12.81 -3.43 7.93
C LEU A 70 13.59 -4.25 8.97
N LYS A 71 14.92 -4.40 8.83
CA LYS A 71 15.74 -5.09 9.84
C LYS A 71 15.65 -4.43 11.23
N ILE A 72 15.52 -3.11 11.27
CA ILE A 72 15.32 -2.37 12.52
C ILE A 72 13.91 -2.60 13.07
N ALA A 73 12.88 -2.62 12.20
CA ALA A 73 11.52 -2.95 12.61
C ALA A 73 11.42 -4.36 13.21
N PHE A 74 12.14 -5.33 12.64
CA PHE A 74 12.22 -6.70 13.18
C PHE A 74 12.92 -6.71 14.53
N ALA A 75 14.10 -6.08 14.63
CA ALA A 75 14.88 -6.05 15.86
C ALA A 75 14.14 -5.38 17.04
N LEU A 76 13.28 -4.39 16.75
CA LEU A 76 12.50 -3.66 17.75
C LEU A 76 11.07 -4.19 17.90
N ASN A 77 10.67 -5.18 17.11
CA ASN A 77 9.29 -5.69 17.04
C ASN A 77 8.25 -4.57 16.90
N LYS A 78 8.53 -3.59 16.02
CA LYS A 78 7.72 -2.39 15.79
C LYS A 78 7.52 -2.15 14.30
N HIS A 79 6.32 -2.46 13.80
CA HIS A 79 6.04 -2.57 12.37
C HIS A 79 5.13 -1.46 11.83
N ASN A 80 4.43 -0.74 12.71
CA ASN A 80 3.49 0.30 12.29
C ASN A 80 4.16 1.55 11.71
N THR A 81 5.40 1.84 12.09
CA THR A 81 6.13 3.01 11.55
C THR A 81 6.66 2.74 10.15
N VAL A 82 7.10 1.52 9.85
CA VAL A 82 7.56 1.16 8.50
C VAL A 82 6.42 1.10 7.49
N GLY A 83 5.19 0.87 7.93
CA GLY A 83 4.02 1.05 7.08
C GLY A 83 3.87 2.50 6.63
N ALA A 84 4.00 3.46 7.55
CA ALA A 84 3.95 4.88 7.20
C ALA A 84 5.15 5.31 6.35
N ASP A 85 6.35 4.77 6.63
CA ASP A 85 7.55 5.02 5.82
C ASP A 85 7.32 4.64 4.35
N LEU A 86 6.70 3.48 4.09
CA LEU A 86 6.42 3.02 2.73
C LEU A 86 5.50 3.97 1.96
N VAL A 87 4.37 4.37 2.57
CA VAL A 87 3.40 5.24 1.92
C VAL A 87 4.01 6.60 1.61
N ASN A 88 4.72 7.19 2.57
CA ASN A 88 5.36 8.49 2.38
C ASN A 88 6.45 8.44 1.31
N HIS A 89 7.23 7.35 1.24
CA HIS A 89 8.23 7.18 0.19
C HIS A 89 7.59 7.26 -1.21
N CYS A 90 6.54 6.48 -1.46
CA CYS A 90 5.82 6.55 -2.73
C CYS A 90 5.19 7.93 -2.98
N VAL A 91 4.57 8.55 -1.96
CA VAL A 91 3.90 9.85 -2.10
C VAL A 91 4.90 10.96 -2.44
N ASP A 92 6.06 10.99 -1.79
CA ASP A 92 7.10 11.99 -2.02
C ASP A 92 7.60 11.92 -3.48
N ASP A 93 7.71 10.71 -4.02
CA ASP A 93 8.13 10.44 -5.40
C ASP A 93 7.19 11.04 -6.47
N ILE A 94 5.89 11.11 -6.19
CA ILE A 94 4.93 11.76 -7.10
C ILE A 94 4.73 13.24 -6.76
N ALA A 95 5.01 13.65 -5.52
CA ALA A 95 4.89 15.02 -5.06
C ALA A 95 5.86 15.95 -5.79
N VAL A 96 7.06 15.48 -6.12
CA VAL A 96 8.05 16.26 -6.89
C VAL A 96 7.58 16.62 -8.31
N LEU A 97 6.58 15.91 -8.84
CA LEU A 97 5.94 16.20 -10.13
C LEU A 97 4.70 17.11 -9.98
N GLY A 98 4.34 17.49 -8.74
CA GLY A 98 3.16 18.28 -8.41
C GLY A 98 1.85 17.48 -8.40
N ALA A 99 1.91 16.15 -8.28
CA ALA A 99 0.73 15.29 -8.30
C ALA A 99 -0.01 15.27 -6.94
N GLU A 100 -1.35 15.27 -7.00
CA GLU A 100 -2.22 14.94 -5.86
C GLU A 100 -2.28 13.41 -5.72
N PRO A 101 -1.94 12.84 -4.55
CA PRO A 101 -2.16 11.42 -4.27
C PRO A 101 -3.65 11.04 -4.33
N LEU A 102 -4.01 10.00 -5.08
CA LEU A 102 -5.41 9.52 -5.18
C LEU A 102 -5.63 8.25 -4.37
N PHE A 103 -4.87 7.21 -4.69
CA PHE A 103 -5.00 5.91 -4.05
C PHE A 103 -3.69 5.15 -3.98
N PHE A 104 -3.64 4.22 -3.04
CA PHE A 104 -2.50 3.38 -2.72
C PHE A 104 -2.87 1.90 -2.80
N LEU A 105 -1.93 1.07 -3.22
CA LEU A 105 -1.98 -0.38 -3.17
C LEU A 105 -0.76 -0.93 -2.44
N ASP A 106 -0.93 -1.97 -1.62
CA ASP A 106 0.17 -2.62 -0.92
C ASP A 106 0.39 -4.08 -1.35
N TYR A 107 1.63 -4.55 -1.21
CA TYR A 107 2.00 -5.95 -1.31
C TYR A 107 2.82 -6.32 -0.08
N ILE A 108 2.45 -7.41 0.58
CA ILE A 108 3.16 -7.98 1.73
C ILE A 108 3.60 -9.39 1.37
N GLY A 109 4.90 -9.62 1.29
CA GLY A 109 5.50 -10.95 1.17
C GLY A 109 6.06 -11.39 2.52
N THR A 110 5.68 -12.56 3.00
CA THR A 110 6.20 -13.09 4.28
C THR A 110 6.39 -14.60 4.21
N GLY A 111 7.33 -15.14 4.99
CA GLY A 111 7.50 -16.59 5.13
C GLY A 111 6.32 -17.21 5.87
N LYS A 112 5.84 -16.52 6.92
CA LYS A 112 4.68 -16.91 7.71
C LYS A 112 3.87 -15.67 8.08
N LEU A 113 2.55 -15.74 7.93
CA LEU A 113 1.68 -14.64 8.30
C LEU A 113 1.53 -14.55 9.82
N GLU A 114 2.00 -13.45 10.39
CA GLU A 114 1.83 -13.13 11.81
C GLU A 114 0.77 -12.02 11.97
N PRO A 115 -0.41 -12.29 12.55
CA PRO A 115 -1.52 -11.34 12.59
C PRO A 115 -1.21 -10.00 13.23
N ALA A 116 -0.41 -9.99 14.30
CA ALA A 116 -0.02 -8.76 15.00
C ALA A 116 0.88 -7.86 14.14
N VAL A 117 1.78 -8.47 13.35
CA VAL A 117 2.65 -7.75 12.40
C VAL A 117 1.82 -7.19 11.25
N PHE A 118 0.95 -8.03 10.67
CA PHE A 118 0.03 -7.62 9.61
C PHE A 118 -0.83 -6.43 10.04
N GLN A 119 -1.46 -6.51 11.21
CA GLN A 119 -2.30 -5.42 11.73
C GLN A 119 -1.51 -4.12 11.93
N GLN A 120 -0.27 -4.20 12.43
CA GLN A 120 0.59 -3.04 12.58
C GLN A 120 0.95 -2.40 11.23
N LEU A 121 1.32 -3.21 10.23
CA LEU A 121 1.63 -2.73 8.87
C LEU A 121 0.43 -2.00 8.26
N ILE A 122 -0.75 -2.64 8.24
CA ILE A 122 -1.97 -2.04 7.72
C ILE A 122 -2.34 -0.76 8.48
N THR A 123 -2.15 -0.72 9.80
CA THR A 123 -2.38 0.50 10.60
C THR A 123 -1.44 1.63 10.17
N GLY A 124 -0.17 1.31 9.88
CA GLY A 124 0.80 2.26 9.34
C GLY A 124 0.41 2.80 7.97
N PHE A 125 0.04 1.89 7.05
CA PHE A 125 -0.42 2.27 5.71
C PHE A 125 -1.65 3.17 5.79
N ALA A 126 -2.68 2.76 6.55
CA ALA A 126 -3.92 3.50 6.67
C ALA A 126 -3.73 4.89 7.29
N LYS A 127 -2.87 4.99 8.32
CA LYS A 127 -2.54 6.28 8.93
C LYS A 127 -1.90 7.23 7.92
N ALA A 128 -0.87 6.78 7.20
CA ALA A 128 -0.17 7.62 6.24
C ALA A 128 -1.02 7.94 5.01
N CYS A 129 -1.87 7.02 4.55
CA CYS A 129 -2.83 7.30 3.48
C CYS A 129 -3.80 8.42 3.88
N LYS A 130 -4.33 8.37 5.11
CA LYS A 130 -5.18 9.43 5.65
C LYS A 130 -4.45 10.77 5.73
N GLU A 131 -3.21 10.78 6.21
CA GLU A 131 -2.38 11.99 6.32
C GLU A 131 -2.11 12.63 4.94
N ASN A 132 -1.95 11.81 3.89
CA ASN A 132 -1.74 12.25 2.52
C ASN A 132 -3.02 12.38 1.69
N ASN A 133 -4.20 12.26 2.34
CA ASN A 133 -5.51 12.31 1.68
C ASN A 133 -5.62 11.36 0.47
N CYS A 134 -5.06 10.15 0.54
CA CYS A 134 -5.26 9.10 -0.47
C CYS A 134 -5.99 7.90 0.12
N ALA A 135 -6.62 7.10 -0.74
CA ALA A 135 -7.36 5.91 -0.33
C ALA A 135 -6.50 4.65 -0.44
N LEU A 136 -6.47 3.82 0.61
CA LEU A 136 -5.94 2.47 0.50
C LEU A 136 -7.04 1.55 -0.08
N ILE A 137 -6.94 1.22 -1.37
CA ILE A 137 -8.05 0.59 -2.11
C ILE A 137 -7.85 -0.91 -2.37
N GLY A 138 -6.68 -1.44 -2.09
CA GLY A 138 -6.40 -2.87 -2.26
C GLY A 138 -4.97 -3.21 -1.90
N GLY A 139 -4.71 -4.50 -1.83
CA GLY A 139 -3.37 -5.03 -1.63
C GLY A 139 -3.38 -6.56 -1.63
N GLU A 140 -2.19 -7.15 -1.56
CA GLU A 140 -2.02 -8.60 -1.53
C GLU A 140 -1.10 -9.06 -0.40
N THR A 141 -1.35 -10.27 0.10
CA THR A 141 -0.52 -10.91 1.11
C THR A 141 -0.13 -12.30 0.63
N ALA A 142 1.17 -12.47 0.34
CA ALA A 142 1.74 -13.74 -0.09
C ALA A 142 2.47 -14.42 1.06
N GLN A 143 2.10 -15.66 1.35
CA GLN A 143 2.84 -16.55 2.25
C GLN A 143 3.75 -17.42 1.39
N MET A 144 5.07 -17.25 1.55
CA MET A 144 6.09 -17.94 0.78
C MET A 144 7.12 -18.54 1.75
N PRO A 145 6.80 -19.68 2.38
CA PRO A 145 7.73 -20.39 3.26
C PRO A 145 9.05 -20.68 2.54
N ASP A 146 10.14 -20.69 3.30
CA ASP A 146 11.52 -20.86 2.83
C ASP A 146 12.06 -19.75 1.90
N PHE A 147 11.20 -18.87 1.36
CA PHE A 147 11.64 -17.70 0.58
C PHE A 147 12.14 -16.58 1.50
N TYR A 148 11.40 -16.29 2.58
CA TYR A 148 11.79 -15.32 3.59
C TYR A 148 12.37 -16.02 4.81
N ALA A 149 13.39 -15.39 5.42
CA ALA A 149 13.92 -15.83 6.69
C ALA A 149 12.84 -15.79 7.79
N PRO A 150 12.91 -16.65 8.82
CA PRO A 150 11.92 -16.67 9.89
C PRO A 150 11.72 -15.30 10.55
N GLY A 151 10.48 -14.85 10.62
CA GLY A 151 10.11 -13.55 11.20
C GLY A 151 10.32 -12.34 10.29
N GLU A 152 10.84 -12.56 9.08
CA GLU A 152 11.06 -11.48 8.11
C GLU A 152 9.94 -11.43 7.07
N TYR A 153 9.67 -10.22 6.61
CA TYR A 153 8.75 -9.92 5.53
C TYR A 153 9.34 -8.83 4.63
N ASP A 154 8.82 -8.70 3.43
CA ASP A 154 9.04 -7.56 2.56
C ASP A 154 7.70 -6.87 2.27
N VAL A 155 7.75 -5.56 2.05
CA VAL A 155 6.59 -4.75 1.71
C VAL A 155 6.90 -3.85 0.53
N SER A 156 5.98 -3.82 -0.42
CA SER A 156 6.00 -2.90 -1.54
C SER A 156 4.68 -2.12 -1.61
N GLY A 157 4.77 -0.88 -2.04
CA GLY A 157 3.65 0.04 -2.14
C GLY A 157 3.60 0.64 -3.52
N THR A 158 2.40 0.87 -4.03
CA THR A 158 2.18 1.58 -5.29
C THR A 158 1.24 2.74 -5.03
N ILE A 159 1.70 3.96 -5.30
CA ILE A 159 0.84 5.14 -5.30
C ILE A 159 0.39 5.44 -6.74
N VAL A 160 -0.85 5.90 -6.88
CA VAL A 160 -1.31 6.59 -8.08
C VAL A 160 -1.86 7.95 -7.67
N GLY A 161 -1.39 8.98 -8.35
CA GLY A 161 -1.85 10.36 -8.23
C GLY A 161 -2.27 10.94 -9.57
N VAL A 162 -2.69 12.20 -9.54
CA VAL A 162 -3.08 12.96 -10.71
C VAL A 162 -2.50 14.37 -10.67
N VAL A 163 -2.13 14.88 -11.83
CA VAL A 163 -1.68 16.26 -12.02
C VAL A 163 -2.33 16.85 -13.25
N GLU A 164 -2.65 18.14 -13.23
CA GLU A 164 -3.02 18.86 -14.46
C GLU A 164 -1.76 19.09 -15.29
N LYS A 165 -1.78 18.71 -16.57
CA LYS A 165 -0.60 18.77 -17.44
C LYS A 165 0.10 20.13 -17.42
N SER A 166 -0.66 21.22 -17.40
CA SER A 166 -0.10 22.59 -17.38
C SER A 166 0.51 23.01 -16.04
N ARG A 167 0.27 22.26 -14.96
CA ARG A 167 0.80 22.50 -13.60
C ARG A 167 1.91 21.53 -13.21
N MET A 168 2.28 20.59 -14.08
CA MET A 168 3.35 19.64 -13.82
C MET A 168 4.68 20.35 -13.55
N LEU A 169 5.38 19.90 -12.52
CA LEU A 169 6.73 20.35 -12.22
C LEU A 169 7.73 19.50 -13.02
N ASP A 170 8.43 20.13 -13.97
CA ASP A 170 9.36 19.44 -14.88
C ASP A 170 10.79 20.02 -14.86
N GLY A 171 11.04 20.97 -13.96
CA GLY A 171 12.34 21.61 -13.80
C GLY A 171 12.76 22.57 -14.93
N LYS A 172 12.01 22.69 -16.03
CA LYS A 172 12.40 23.55 -17.18
C LYS A 172 12.46 25.04 -16.82
N GLY A 173 11.74 25.45 -15.78
CA GLY A 173 11.72 26.82 -15.27
C GLY A 173 12.88 27.17 -14.33
N ILE A 174 13.74 26.21 -13.97
CA ILE A 174 14.84 26.42 -13.03
C ILE A 174 15.87 27.38 -13.66
N ARG A 175 16.33 28.35 -12.86
CA ARG A 175 17.34 29.34 -13.25
C ARG A 175 18.43 29.40 -12.19
N LYS A 176 19.56 30.01 -12.56
CA LYS A 176 20.65 30.27 -11.61
C LYS A 176 20.21 31.36 -10.62
N GLY A 177 20.30 31.04 -9.33
CA GLY A 177 19.96 31.94 -8.22
C GLY A 177 18.48 32.19 -8.10
#